data_AF-A0A969E0N0-F1
#
_entry.id   AF-A0A969E0N0-F1
#
_cell.length_a   1.000
_cell.length_b   1.000
_cell.length_c   1.000
_cell.angle_alpha   90.00
_cell.angle_beta   90.00
_cell.angle_gamma   90.00
#
_symmetry.space_group_name_H-M   'P 1'
#
loop_
_entity.id
_entity.type
_entity.pdbx_description
1 polymer ?
#
loop_
_entity_poly.entity_id
_entity_poly.type
_entity_poly.pdbx_seq_one_letter_code
_entity_poly.pdbx_strand_id
1 'polypeptide(L)'
;MALLLVGRALLTAGVGLSQLGLALGLCGAVLLWRERFQAQAARMTPWTWVGSSLMGLGWAASLMPLSAGSDRPPLQALGVSLLALGLLGDRLRRFARPFDLTGLFLVGLQGLWLTRLVVPGALREELLLRVGAIAGGSGLPFALAGVTVFPYVLLFVGLGDRYRRRNQSALARQANFLSTALGLGLSLFSLANPLLRALNLTFSAVTLAAVIVAVATSAVIPAAIAGETQLPQPTDQDRQRAQVGSGWLALLQLLSLGAVFSWATVIAPNLSLLGWSLLSLCCVLLEWALSIAPASRPWRRSAWVAGLLLAGLGYGLGYLDRIVVAFNREPFPQAYLLWWLVPIALVALAEHPRCLYPKTARLFSLMALALVQPFGWLEAGTRLAGFGLATLLSGMHSQRWQRLWVVAIAPAGAPCSPWTWPRSCGKLT
;
A
#
# COMPACT_ATOMS: atom_id res chain seq x y z
N MET A 1 -49.97 -17.43 3.50
CA MET A 1 -50.15 -18.55 2.55
C MET A 1 -48.83 -19.20 2.13
N ALA A 2 -47.81 -18.46 1.67
CA ALA A 2 -46.50 -19.03 1.30
C ALA A 2 -45.80 -19.82 2.42
N LEU A 3 -45.76 -19.30 3.66
CA LEU A 3 -45.23 -20.02 4.83
C LEU A 3 -45.98 -21.33 5.15
N LEU A 4 -47.29 -21.36 4.90
CA LEU A 4 -48.11 -22.56 5.06
C LEU A 4 -47.82 -23.60 3.98
N LEU A 5 -47.55 -23.17 2.74
CA LEU A 5 -47.14 -24.06 1.64
C LEU A 5 -45.74 -24.63 1.88
N VAL A 6 -44.79 -23.82 2.38
CA VAL A 6 -43.44 -24.29 2.76
C VAL A 6 -43.52 -25.26 3.93
N GLY A 7 -44.28 -24.94 4.98
CA GLY A 7 -44.48 -25.84 6.12
C GLY A 7 -45.16 -27.15 5.71
N ARG A 8 -46.11 -27.09 4.78
CA ARG A 8 -46.77 -28.28 4.24
C ARG A 8 -45.81 -29.11 3.37
N ALA A 9 -45.00 -28.50 2.50
CA ALA A 9 -43.99 -29.22 1.72
C ALA A 9 -42.96 -29.94 2.61
N LEU A 10 -42.56 -29.30 3.73
CA LEU A 10 -41.66 -29.89 4.73
C LEU A 10 -42.29 -31.08 5.48
N LEU A 11 -43.51 -30.89 5.99
CA LEU A 11 -44.14 -31.87 6.89
C LEU A 11 -44.88 -32.99 6.15
N THR A 12 -45.40 -32.73 4.94
CA THR A 12 -46.25 -33.70 4.22
C THR A 12 -45.60 -34.29 2.98
N ALA A 13 -44.68 -33.59 2.31
CA ALA A 13 -44.06 -34.07 1.07
C ALA A 13 -42.63 -34.63 1.27
N GLY A 14 -42.07 -34.53 2.49
CA GLY A 14 -40.74 -35.07 2.81
C GLY A 14 -39.60 -34.46 1.98
N VAL A 15 -39.81 -33.29 1.38
CA VAL A 15 -38.80 -32.63 0.56
C VAL A 15 -37.64 -32.21 1.45
N GLY A 16 -36.43 -32.67 1.12
CA GLY A 16 -35.23 -32.39 1.90
C GLY A 16 -35.00 -30.88 2.08
N LEU A 17 -34.63 -30.47 3.30
CA LEU A 17 -34.37 -29.07 3.67
C LEU A 17 -33.43 -28.35 2.69
N SER A 18 -32.53 -29.11 2.06
CA SER A 18 -31.55 -28.64 1.07
C SER A 18 -32.15 -28.04 -0.20
N GLN A 19 -33.38 -28.41 -0.59
CA GLN A 19 -34.03 -27.87 -1.79
C GLN A 19 -34.87 -26.62 -1.50
N LEU A 20 -35.14 -26.35 -0.22
CA LEU A 20 -36.04 -25.29 0.23
C LEU A 20 -35.33 -23.96 0.51
N GLY A 21 -33.99 -23.95 0.53
CA GLY A 21 -33.19 -22.77 0.90
C GLY A 21 -33.51 -21.54 0.04
N LEU A 22 -33.61 -21.72 -1.28
CA LEU A 22 -33.98 -20.62 -2.19
C LEU A 22 -35.43 -20.16 -1.99
N ALA A 23 -36.37 -21.08 -1.77
CA ALA A 23 -37.78 -20.74 -1.55
C ALA A 23 -37.98 -19.96 -0.24
N LEU A 24 -37.28 -20.35 0.83
CA LEU A 24 -37.22 -19.60 2.10
C LEU A 24 -36.61 -18.21 1.90
N GLY A 25 -35.48 -18.12 1.18
CA GLY A 25 -34.86 -16.84 0.85
C GLY A 25 -35.77 -15.91 0.05
N LEU A 26 -36.52 -16.45 -0.92
CA LEU A 26 -37.46 -15.69 -1.75
C LEU A 26 -38.70 -15.25 -0.95
N CYS A 27 -39.19 -16.08 -0.03
CA CYS A 27 -40.25 -15.68 0.92
C CYS A 27 -39.79 -14.54 1.83
N GLY A 28 -38.57 -14.62 2.37
CA GLY A 28 -37.96 -13.54 3.16
C GLY A 28 -37.82 -12.26 2.34
N ALA A 29 -37.40 -12.38 1.08
CA ALA A 29 -37.29 -11.27 0.13
C ALA A 29 -38.64 -10.58 -0.10
N VAL A 30 -39.70 -11.35 -0.33
CA VAL A 30 -41.06 -10.82 -0.56
C VAL A 30 -41.58 -10.11 0.69
N LEU A 31 -41.33 -10.62 1.90
CA LEU A 31 -41.70 -9.95 3.15
C LEU A 31 -41.01 -8.59 3.29
N LEU A 32 -39.70 -8.53 3.02
CA LEU A 32 -38.93 -7.29 3.02
C LEU A 32 -39.37 -6.32 1.92
N TRP A 33 -39.76 -6.85 0.75
CA TRP A 33 -40.32 -6.03 -0.33
C TRP A 33 -41.71 -5.50 0.03
N ARG A 34 -42.59 -6.27 0.68
CA ARG A 34 -43.94 -5.79 1.02
C ARG A 34 -43.89 -4.57 1.95
N GLU A 35 -42.97 -4.53 2.90
CA GLU A 35 -42.77 -3.36 3.75
C GLU A 35 -42.32 -2.10 2.98
N ARG A 36 -41.74 -2.26 1.78
CA ARG A 36 -41.38 -1.14 0.89
C ARG A 36 -42.59 -0.28 0.52
N PHE A 37 -43.80 -0.86 0.48
CA PHE A 37 -45.02 -0.16 0.12
C PHE A 37 -45.72 0.53 1.30
N GLN A 38 -45.38 0.16 2.55
CA GLN A 38 -46.01 0.72 3.76
C GLN A 38 -45.19 1.86 4.40
N ALA A 39 -44.42 2.58 3.58
CA ALA A 39 -43.27 3.42 3.94
C ALA A 39 -43.55 4.73 4.73
N GLN A 40 -44.35 4.71 5.80
CA GLN A 40 -44.49 5.84 6.73
C GLN A 40 -43.97 5.59 8.16
N ALA A 41 -43.76 4.35 8.59
CA ALA A 41 -43.28 4.08 9.95
C ALA A 41 -41.76 3.82 9.96
N ALA A 42 -40.97 4.86 10.26
CA ALA A 42 -39.51 4.80 10.39
C ALA A 42 -38.97 3.95 11.56
N ARG A 43 -39.79 3.09 12.18
CA ARG A 43 -39.38 2.17 13.26
C ARG A 43 -39.10 0.80 12.70
N MET A 44 -38.06 0.14 13.21
CA MET A 44 -37.80 -1.29 12.97
C MET A 44 -39.05 -2.08 13.38
N THR A 45 -39.89 -2.39 12.40
CA THR A 45 -41.04 -3.27 12.61
C THR A 45 -40.53 -4.68 12.83
N PRO A 46 -41.17 -5.48 13.69
CA PRO A 46 -40.79 -6.88 13.94
C PRO A 46 -40.74 -7.72 12.65
N TRP A 47 -41.48 -7.32 11.61
CA TRP A 47 -41.45 -7.94 10.28
C TRP A 47 -40.10 -7.83 9.55
N THR A 48 -39.33 -6.75 9.76
CA THR A 48 -37.97 -6.64 9.20
C THR A 48 -37.03 -7.70 9.75
N TRP A 49 -37.14 -7.97 11.06
CA TRP A 49 -36.39 -9.02 11.73
C TRP A 49 -36.80 -10.39 11.22
N VAL A 50 -38.10 -10.65 11.12
CA VAL A 50 -38.62 -11.92 10.57
C VAL A 50 -38.14 -12.15 9.14
N GLY A 51 -38.23 -11.14 8.26
CA GLY A 51 -37.77 -11.25 6.87
C GLY A 51 -36.26 -11.50 6.76
N SER A 52 -35.46 -10.80 7.56
CA SER A 52 -34.00 -10.97 7.61
C SER A 52 -33.61 -12.35 8.16
N SER A 53 -34.27 -12.81 9.22
CA SER A 53 -34.08 -14.15 9.79
C SER A 53 -34.46 -15.25 8.79
N LEU A 54 -35.57 -15.08 8.04
CA LEU A 54 -35.96 -16.03 7.01
C LEU A 54 -34.90 -16.13 5.89
N MET A 55 -34.32 -15.00 5.49
CA MET A 55 -33.21 -14.98 4.53
C MET A 55 -31.96 -15.67 5.08
N GLY A 56 -31.59 -15.39 6.34
CA GLY A 56 -30.47 -16.06 7.01
C GLY A 56 -30.67 -17.57 7.12
N LEU A 57 -31.89 -18.02 7.46
CA LEU A 57 -32.26 -19.43 7.51
C LEU A 57 -32.24 -20.07 6.12
N GLY A 58 -32.78 -19.40 5.10
CA GLY A 58 -32.73 -19.89 3.72
C GLY A 58 -31.30 -20.05 3.19
N TRP A 59 -30.41 -19.12 3.57
CA TRP A 59 -28.99 -19.23 3.27
C TRP A 59 -28.33 -20.41 4.01
N ALA A 60 -28.55 -20.54 5.32
CA ALA A 60 -27.99 -21.64 6.12
C ALA A 60 -28.46 -23.02 5.62
N ALA A 61 -29.76 -23.15 5.28
CA ALA A 61 -30.31 -24.36 4.70
C ALA A 61 -29.66 -24.71 3.35
N SER A 62 -29.28 -23.70 2.57
CA SER A 62 -28.59 -23.88 1.28
C SER A 62 -27.14 -24.38 1.44
N LEU A 63 -26.53 -24.23 2.61
CA LEU A 63 -25.18 -24.72 2.92
C LEU A 63 -25.14 -26.12 3.52
N MET A 64 -26.26 -26.61 4.02
CA MET A 64 -26.36 -27.94 4.64
C MET A 64 -25.83 -29.09 3.74
N PRO A 65 -26.09 -29.10 2.41
CA PRO A 65 -25.51 -30.11 1.51
C PRO A 65 -23.98 -30.11 1.48
N LEU A 66 -23.37 -28.93 1.64
CA LEU A 66 -21.92 -28.77 1.67
C LEU A 66 -21.33 -29.41 2.93
N SER A 67 -22.01 -29.27 4.08
CA SER A 67 -21.58 -29.92 5.33
C SER A 67 -21.76 -31.44 5.32
N ALA A 68 -22.65 -31.96 4.46
CA ALA A 68 -22.92 -33.39 4.32
C ALA A 68 -22.01 -34.08 3.27
N GLY A 69 -21.02 -33.37 2.72
CA GLY A 69 -20.06 -33.91 1.75
C GLY A 69 -20.61 -34.12 0.33
N SER A 70 -21.71 -33.44 -0.04
CA SER A 70 -22.25 -33.55 -1.40
C SER A 70 -21.50 -32.66 -2.40
N ASP A 71 -21.15 -33.20 -3.57
CA ASP A 71 -20.40 -32.51 -4.64
C ASP A 71 -21.20 -31.45 -5.42
N ARG A 72 -22.42 -31.11 -4.99
CA ARG A 72 -23.25 -30.14 -5.71
C ARG A 72 -22.83 -28.70 -5.38
N PRO A 73 -22.56 -27.84 -6.37
CA PRO A 73 -22.19 -26.46 -6.12
C PRO A 73 -23.33 -25.71 -5.39
N PRO A 74 -23.03 -24.84 -4.41
CA PRO A 74 -24.04 -24.17 -3.58
C PRO A 74 -24.70 -22.98 -4.31
N LEU A 75 -25.22 -23.23 -5.52
CA LEU A 75 -25.85 -22.21 -6.38
C LEU A 75 -27.08 -21.57 -5.69
N GLN A 76 -27.80 -22.32 -4.86
CA GLN A 76 -28.93 -21.79 -4.10
C GLN A 76 -28.50 -20.73 -3.09
N ALA A 77 -27.41 -20.97 -2.36
CA ALA A 77 -26.87 -20.02 -1.40
C ALA A 77 -26.43 -18.73 -2.10
N LEU A 78 -25.83 -18.86 -3.28
CA LEU A 78 -25.44 -17.73 -4.13
C LEU A 78 -26.66 -16.95 -4.62
N GLY A 79 -27.74 -17.63 -5.02
CA GLY A 79 -29.02 -17.00 -5.38
C GLY A 79 -29.63 -16.20 -4.23
N VAL A 80 -29.62 -16.74 -3.01
CA VAL A 80 -30.10 -16.03 -1.80
C VAL A 80 -29.21 -14.81 -1.49
N SER A 81 -27.89 -14.93 -1.62
CA SER A 81 -26.97 -13.79 -1.44
C SER A 81 -27.19 -12.69 -2.49
N LEU A 82 -27.45 -13.04 -3.75
CA LEU A 82 -27.77 -12.05 -4.80
C LEU A 82 -29.08 -11.32 -4.53
N LEU A 83 -30.12 -12.04 -4.07
CA LEU A 83 -31.38 -11.45 -3.62
C LEU A 83 -31.15 -10.47 -2.46
N ALA A 84 -30.37 -10.87 -1.47
CA ALA A 84 -30.03 -10.02 -0.33
C ALA A 84 -29.25 -8.76 -0.75
N LEU A 85 -28.27 -8.89 -1.65
CA LEU A 85 -27.54 -7.76 -2.22
C LEU A 85 -28.46 -6.78 -2.96
N GLY A 86 -29.42 -7.28 -3.74
CA GLY A 86 -30.40 -6.46 -4.45
C GLY A 86 -31.27 -5.64 -3.49
N LEU A 87 -31.81 -6.28 -2.45
CA LEU A 87 -32.66 -5.62 -1.45
C LEU A 87 -31.88 -4.59 -0.61
N LEU A 88 -30.69 -4.95 -0.13
CA LEU A 88 -29.81 -4.04 0.62
C LEU A 88 -29.36 -2.87 -0.26
N GLY A 89 -29.07 -3.11 -1.53
CA GLY A 89 -28.71 -2.06 -2.50
C GLY A 89 -29.84 -1.06 -2.74
N ASP A 90 -31.08 -1.52 -2.87
CA ASP A 90 -32.26 -0.64 -3.01
C ASP A 90 -32.52 0.15 -1.71
N ARG A 91 -32.43 -0.50 -0.53
CA ARG A 91 -32.53 0.19 0.76
C ARG A 91 -31.46 1.25 0.95
N LEU A 92 -30.21 0.91 0.63
CA LEU A 92 -29.07 1.82 0.73
C LEU A 92 -29.25 3.06 -0.16
N ARG A 93 -29.80 2.89 -1.38
CA ARG A 93 -30.09 4.00 -2.30
C ARG A 93 -31.19 4.93 -1.77
N ARG A 94 -32.19 4.41 -1.06
CA ARG A 94 -33.33 5.20 -0.54
C ARG A 94 -33.06 5.87 0.80
N PHE A 95 -32.52 5.12 1.75
CA PHE A 95 -32.39 5.56 3.14
C PHE A 95 -30.99 6.02 3.50
N ALA A 96 -29.98 5.71 2.68
CA ALA A 96 -28.60 6.15 2.87
C ALA A 96 -28.04 5.83 4.27
N ARG A 97 -28.44 4.70 4.87
CA ARG A 97 -28.03 4.30 6.22
C ARG A 97 -26.68 3.56 6.21
N PRO A 98 -25.79 3.81 7.18
CA PRO A 98 -24.49 3.14 7.24
C PRO A 98 -24.60 1.64 7.55
N PHE A 99 -25.62 1.22 8.33
CA PHE A 99 -25.88 -0.19 8.61
C PHE A 99 -26.18 -1.01 7.35
N ASP A 100 -26.94 -0.44 6.40
CA ASP A 100 -27.25 -1.11 5.14
C ASP A 100 -25.99 -1.33 4.30
N LEU A 101 -25.02 -0.39 4.35
CA LEU A 101 -23.74 -0.54 3.70
C LEU A 101 -22.89 -1.66 4.32
N THR A 102 -22.88 -1.76 5.65
CA THR A 102 -22.20 -2.86 6.35
C THR A 102 -22.84 -4.21 6.02
N GLY A 103 -24.17 -4.27 5.97
CA GLY A 103 -24.89 -5.47 5.52
C GLY A 103 -24.49 -5.85 4.08
N LEU A 104 -24.50 -4.88 3.16
CA LEU A 104 -24.07 -5.08 1.78
C LEU A 104 -22.62 -5.58 1.68
N PHE A 105 -21.75 -5.04 2.54
CA PHE A 105 -20.35 -5.46 2.64
C PHE A 105 -20.21 -6.92 3.10
N LEU A 106 -20.90 -7.32 4.17
CA LEU A 106 -20.81 -8.67 4.70
C LEU A 106 -21.40 -9.71 3.73
N VAL A 107 -22.57 -9.43 3.17
CA VAL A 107 -23.22 -10.33 2.20
C VAL A 107 -22.40 -10.42 0.90
N GLY A 108 -21.78 -9.31 0.47
CA GLY A 108 -20.92 -9.32 -0.72
C GLY A 108 -19.63 -10.12 -0.49
N LEU A 109 -19.00 -10.00 0.68
CA LEU A 109 -17.83 -10.80 1.05
C LEU A 109 -18.17 -12.30 1.13
N GLN A 110 -19.32 -12.63 1.72
CA GLN A 110 -19.87 -13.99 1.72
C GLN A 110 -20.13 -14.50 0.31
N GLY A 111 -20.69 -13.67 -0.58
CA GLY A 111 -20.88 -13.99 -1.99
C GLY A 111 -19.56 -14.31 -2.71
N LEU A 112 -18.51 -13.52 -2.47
CA LEU A 112 -17.16 -13.77 -2.99
C LEU A 112 -16.54 -15.07 -2.48
N TRP A 113 -16.89 -15.49 -1.27
CA TRP A 113 -16.46 -16.78 -0.75
C TRP A 113 -17.18 -17.92 -1.46
N LEU A 114 -18.49 -17.80 -1.67
CA LEU A 114 -19.32 -18.79 -2.36
C LEU A 114 -18.94 -18.94 -3.84
N THR A 115 -18.61 -17.86 -4.55
CA THR A 115 -18.22 -17.94 -5.96
C THR A 115 -17.00 -18.83 -6.18
N ARG A 116 -16.07 -18.87 -5.20
CA ARG A 116 -14.91 -19.80 -5.26
C ARG A 116 -15.31 -21.26 -5.15
N LEU A 117 -16.40 -21.56 -4.44
CA LEU A 117 -16.92 -22.91 -4.31
C LEU A 117 -17.68 -23.36 -5.57
N VAL A 118 -18.04 -22.43 -6.45
CA VAL A 118 -18.70 -22.74 -7.74
C VAL A 118 -17.68 -23.06 -8.84
N VAL A 119 -16.41 -22.66 -8.68
CA VAL A 119 -15.35 -22.98 -9.66
C VAL A 119 -15.12 -24.50 -9.72
N PRO A 120 -15.24 -25.14 -10.90
CA PRO A 120 -15.03 -26.58 -11.07
C PRO A 120 -13.68 -27.05 -10.52
N GLY A 121 -13.65 -28.25 -9.93
CA GLY A 121 -12.44 -28.85 -9.35
C GLY A 121 -11.27 -28.93 -10.34
N ALA A 122 -11.54 -29.31 -11.59
CA ALA A 122 -10.53 -29.41 -12.65
C ALA A 122 -9.81 -28.08 -12.93
N LEU A 123 -10.57 -26.97 -13.03
CA LEU A 123 -9.99 -25.64 -13.22
C LEU A 123 -9.20 -25.20 -11.99
N ARG A 124 -9.66 -25.60 -10.80
CA ARG A 124 -8.96 -25.31 -9.55
C ARG A 124 -7.62 -26.02 -9.50
N GLU A 125 -7.56 -27.30 -9.86
CA GLU A 125 -6.32 -28.07 -9.90
C GLU A 125 -5.34 -27.54 -10.94
N GLU A 126 -5.80 -27.18 -12.15
CA GLU A 126 -4.94 -26.57 -13.17
C GLU A 126 -4.37 -25.23 -12.70
N LEU A 127 -5.20 -24.37 -12.08
CA LEU A 127 -4.75 -23.11 -11.49
C LEU A 127 -3.78 -23.34 -10.34
N LEU A 128 -4.05 -24.32 -9.47
CA LEU A 128 -3.18 -24.66 -8.34
C LEU A 128 -1.83 -25.21 -8.82
N LEU A 129 -1.80 -25.99 -9.90
CA LEU A 129 -0.56 -26.47 -10.51
C LEU A 129 0.24 -25.33 -11.13
N ARG A 130 -0.41 -24.44 -11.91
CA ARG A 130 0.26 -23.28 -12.53
C ARG A 130 0.77 -22.30 -11.48
N VAL A 131 -0.05 -21.94 -10.50
CA VAL A 131 0.37 -21.05 -9.41
C VAL A 131 1.40 -21.75 -8.53
N GLY A 132 1.30 -23.07 -8.33
CA GLY A 132 2.22 -23.85 -7.53
C GLY A 132 3.62 -23.91 -8.11
N ALA A 133 3.74 -24.03 -9.43
CA ALA A 133 4.99 -23.92 -10.15
C ALA A 133 5.69 -22.58 -9.94
N ILE A 134 4.92 -21.49 -9.76
CA ILE A 134 5.44 -20.14 -9.53
C ILE A 134 5.70 -19.89 -8.02
N ALA A 135 4.89 -20.48 -7.14
CA ALA A 135 4.83 -20.16 -5.72
C ALA A 135 5.65 -21.08 -4.80
N GLY A 136 6.29 -22.13 -5.32
CA GLY A 136 7.12 -23.03 -4.53
C GLY A 136 6.34 -23.96 -3.57
N GLY A 137 5.10 -24.32 -3.92
CA GLY A 137 4.35 -25.44 -3.32
C GLY A 137 3.70 -25.24 -1.93
N SER A 138 4.12 -24.29 -1.09
CA SER A 138 3.81 -24.29 0.35
C SER A 138 2.69 -23.36 0.86
N GLY A 139 1.71 -22.93 0.03
CA GLY A 139 0.63 -22.05 0.53
C GLY A 139 -0.55 -21.74 -0.39
N LEU A 140 -0.80 -22.60 -1.38
CA LEU A 140 -1.66 -22.33 -2.53
C LEU A 140 -3.14 -21.98 -2.27
N PRO A 141 -3.90 -22.63 -1.37
CA PRO A 141 -5.33 -22.34 -1.27
C PRO A 141 -5.61 -20.93 -0.74
N PHE A 142 -4.73 -20.43 0.13
CA PHE A 142 -4.87 -19.11 0.75
C PHE A 142 -4.23 -18.01 -0.09
N ALA A 143 -3.20 -18.32 -0.89
CA ALA A 143 -2.56 -17.37 -1.81
C ALA A 143 -3.57 -16.67 -2.74
N LEU A 144 -4.52 -17.47 -3.24
CA LEU A 144 -5.59 -16.97 -4.08
C LEU A 144 -6.56 -16.04 -3.32
N ALA A 145 -6.64 -16.08 -1.99
CA ALA A 145 -7.54 -15.23 -1.21
C ALA A 145 -7.17 -13.76 -1.13
N GLY A 146 -5.89 -13.42 -1.11
CA GLY A 146 -5.46 -12.03 -1.20
C GLY A 146 -5.88 -11.41 -2.54
N VAL A 147 -5.45 -12.04 -3.64
CA VAL A 147 -5.79 -11.63 -5.03
C VAL A 147 -7.30 -11.61 -5.23
N THR A 148 -7.93 -12.70 -4.80
CA THR A 148 -9.29 -12.88 -4.31
C THR A 148 -10.14 -11.64 -4.04
N VAL A 149 -9.84 -11.12 -2.85
CA VAL A 149 -10.63 -10.17 -2.09
C VAL A 149 -10.15 -8.74 -2.35
N PHE A 150 -8.96 -8.57 -2.92
CA PHE A 150 -8.40 -7.25 -3.17
C PHE A 150 -9.28 -6.34 -4.07
N PRO A 151 -9.87 -6.82 -5.19
CA PRO A 151 -10.83 -6.04 -5.97
C PRO A 151 -12.04 -5.56 -5.15
N TYR A 152 -12.41 -6.30 -4.10
CA TYR A 152 -13.47 -5.91 -3.19
C TYR A 152 -13.09 -4.73 -2.30
N VAL A 153 -11.85 -4.69 -1.81
CA VAL A 153 -11.29 -3.52 -1.11
C VAL A 153 -11.36 -2.30 -2.02
N LEU A 154 -10.91 -2.44 -3.26
CA LEU A 154 -10.95 -1.38 -4.28
C LEU A 154 -12.37 -0.86 -4.54
N LEU A 155 -13.34 -1.76 -4.65
CA LEU A 155 -14.74 -1.40 -4.82
C LEU A 155 -15.22 -0.50 -3.67
N PHE A 156 -14.89 -0.84 -2.42
CA PHE A 156 -15.31 -0.04 -1.26
C PHE A 156 -14.56 1.29 -1.12
N VAL A 157 -13.28 1.34 -1.50
CA VAL A 157 -12.55 2.62 -1.63
C VAL A 157 -13.22 3.52 -2.66
N GLY A 158 -13.57 2.99 -3.84
CA GLY A 158 -14.28 3.71 -4.89
C GLY A 158 -15.69 4.15 -4.47
N LEU A 159 -16.43 3.31 -3.73
CA LEU A 159 -17.72 3.68 -3.15
C LEU A 159 -17.57 4.81 -2.13
N GLY A 160 -16.58 4.75 -1.24
CA GLY A 160 -16.31 5.80 -0.26
C GLY A 160 -16.06 7.15 -0.91
N ASP A 161 -15.29 7.18 -2.00
CA ASP A 161 -15.07 8.38 -2.80
C ASP A 161 -16.34 8.87 -3.53
N ARG A 162 -17.11 7.95 -4.12
CA ARG A 162 -18.40 8.27 -4.75
C ARG A 162 -19.40 8.87 -3.76
N TYR A 163 -19.50 8.33 -2.54
CA TYR A 163 -20.38 8.86 -1.50
C TYR A 163 -19.91 10.21 -0.98
N ARG A 164 -18.60 10.41 -0.90
CA ARG A 164 -18.01 11.71 -0.56
C ARG A 164 -18.40 12.79 -1.58
N ARG A 165 -18.31 12.47 -2.87
CA ARG A 165 -18.75 13.38 -3.96
C ARG A 165 -20.25 13.69 -3.94
N ARG A 166 -21.07 12.82 -3.33
CA ARG A 166 -22.51 13.03 -3.14
C ARG A 166 -22.87 13.70 -1.80
N ASN A 167 -21.88 14.23 -1.09
CA ASN A 167 -22.06 14.87 0.22
C ASN A 167 -22.62 13.94 1.33
N GLN A 168 -22.48 12.63 1.17
CA GLN A 168 -22.94 11.63 2.15
C GLN A 168 -21.80 11.20 3.07
N SER A 169 -21.41 12.10 3.99
CA SER A 169 -20.22 11.95 4.84
C SER A 169 -20.24 10.70 5.74
N ALA A 170 -21.41 10.31 6.27
CA ALA A 170 -21.56 9.13 7.13
C ALA A 170 -21.28 7.82 6.36
N LEU A 171 -21.83 7.68 5.15
CA LEU A 171 -21.61 6.53 4.27
C LEU A 171 -20.16 6.47 3.78
N ALA A 172 -19.58 7.61 3.41
CA ALA A 172 -18.19 7.68 3.01
C ALA A 172 -17.26 7.23 4.14
N ARG A 173 -17.52 7.65 5.38
CA ARG A 173 -16.76 7.24 6.56
C ARG A 173 -16.88 5.74 6.81
N GLN A 174 -18.10 5.19 6.73
CA GLN A 174 -18.34 3.76 6.91
C GLN A 174 -17.66 2.92 5.81
N ALA A 175 -17.75 3.34 4.54
CA ALA A 175 -17.08 2.68 3.42
C ALA A 175 -15.56 2.64 3.61
N ASN A 176 -14.96 3.78 4.00
CA ASN A 176 -13.54 3.87 4.28
C ASN A 176 -13.13 2.99 5.47
N PHE A 177 -13.93 2.95 6.54
CA PHE A 177 -13.68 2.08 7.67
C PHE A 177 -13.67 0.61 7.25
N LEU A 178 -14.69 0.16 6.51
CA LEU A 178 -14.81 -1.22 6.03
C LEU A 178 -13.65 -1.60 5.09
N SER A 179 -13.30 -0.74 4.13
CA SER A 179 -12.17 -1.02 3.22
C SER A 179 -10.84 -1.09 3.98
N THR A 180 -10.64 -0.21 4.97
CA THR A 180 -9.42 -0.18 5.78
C THR A 180 -9.33 -1.40 6.70
N ALA A 181 -10.42 -1.75 7.38
CA ALA A 181 -10.50 -2.94 8.22
C ALA A 181 -10.23 -4.22 7.43
N LEU A 182 -10.81 -4.34 6.23
CA LEU A 182 -10.56 -5.47 5.34
C LEU A 182 -9.12 -5.50 4.84
N GLY A 183 -8.58 -4.36 4.39
CA GLY A 183 -7.19 -4.27 3.94
C GLY A 183 -6.19 -4.60 5.06
N LEU A 184 -6.47 -4.19 6.29
CA LEU A 184 -5.68 -4.54 7.47
C LEU A 184 -5.79 -6.03 7.79
N GLY A 185 -7.00 -6.60 7.74
CA GLY A 185 -7.22 -8.03 7.90
C GLY A 185 -6.46 -8.86 6.85
N LEU A 186 -6.50 -8.44 5.58
CA LEU A 186 -5.72 -9.05 4.51
C LEU A 186 -4.22 -8.94 4.77
N SER A 187 -3.75 -7.78 5.27
CA SER A 187 -2.33 -7.57 5.57
C SER A 187 -1.84 -8.46 6.70
N LEU A 188 -2.62 -8.60 7.78
CA LEU A 188 -2.30 -9.51 8.88
C LEU A 188 -2.30 -10.98 8.43
N PHE A 189 -3.32 -11.38 7.67
CA PHE A 189 -3.42 -12.74 7.15
C PHE A 189 -2.27 -13.07 6.18
N SER A 190 -1.84 -12.07 5.42
CA SER A 190 -0.78 -12.15 4.43
C SER A 190 0.62 -12.33 5.03
N LEU A 191 0.85 -11.96 6.30
CA LEU A 191 2.15 -12.11 6.97
C LEU A 191 2.63 -13.58 7.04
N ALA A 192 1.71 -14.53 7.05
CA ALA A 192 2.02 -15.96 7.19
C ALA A 192 2.66 -16.58 5.93
N ASN A 193 2.51 -15.95 4.76
CA ASN A 193 3.02 -16.51 3.51
C ASN A 193 3.76 -15.44 2.69
N PRO A 194 5.02 -15.67 2.27
CA PRO A 194 5.84 -14.65 1.62
C PRO A 194 5.26 -14.17 0.30
N LEU A 195 4.62 -15.05 -0.48
CA LEU A 195 3.97 -14.67 -1.74
C LEU A 195 2.73 -13.81 -1.49
N LEU A 196 1.89 -14.18 -0.52
CA LEU A 196 0.76 -13.36 -0.12
C LEU A 196 1.21 -11.99 0.35
N ARG A 197 2.28 -11.93 1.13
CA ARG A 197 2.89 -10.68 1.63
C ARG A 197 3.33 -9.79 0.49
N ALA A 198 4.07 -10.36 -0.46
CA ALA A 198 4.52 -9.65 -1.65
C ALA A 198 3.34 -9.10 -2.47
N LEU A 199 2.37 -9.95 -2.79
CA LEU A 199 1.19 -9.55 -3.57
C LEU A 199 0.37 -8.48 -2.86
N ASN A 200 0.04 -8.69 -1.57
CA ASN A 200 -0.76 -7.73 -0.80
C ASN A 200 -0.08 -6.37 -0.70
N LEU A 201 1.24 -6.33 -0.44
CA LEU A 201 2.00 -5.07 -0.39
C LEU A 201 2.09 -4.41 -1.77
N THR A 202 2.30 -5.17 -2.86
CA THR A 202 2.28 -4.58 -4.23
C THR A 202 0.94 -3.97 -4.56
N PHE A 203 -0.16 -4.69 -4.32
CA PHE A 203 -1.50 -4.17 -4.59
C PHE A 203 -1.82 -2.97 -3.70
N SER A 204 -1.43 -2.99 -2.43
CA SER A 204 -1.58 -1.83 -1.54
C SER A 204 -0.78 -0.62 -2.02
N ALA A 205 0.46 -0.82 -2.49
CA ALA A 205 1.28 0.25 -3.07
C ALA A 205 0.66 0.82 -4.35
N VAL A 206 0.24 -0.03 -5.29
CA VAL A 206 -0.39 0.39 -6.55
C VAL A 206 -1.68 1.15 -6.30
N THR A 207 -2.51 0.67 -5.38
CA THR A 207 -3.77 1.35 -5.05
C THR A 207 -3.55 2.69 -4.39
N LEU A 208 -2.58 2.79 -3.48
CA LEU A 208 -2.21 4.07 -2.90
C LEU A 208 -1.65 5.04 -3.94
N ALA A 209 -0.79 4.58 -4.85
CA ALA A 209 -0.30 5.38 -5.97
C ALA A 209 -1.43 5.89 -6.85
N ALA A 210 -2.39 5.02 -7.21
CA ALA A 210 -3.56 5.39 -8.00
C ALA A 210 -4.43 6.44 -7.29
N VAL A 211 -4.63 6.31 -5.97
CA VAL A 211 -5.36 7.30 -5.17
C VAL A 211 -4.63 8.65 -5.15
N ILE A 212 -3.31 8.64 -4.94
CA ILE A 212 -2.49 9.87 -4.94
C ILE A 212 -2.59 10.56 -6.31
N VAL A 213 -2.48 9.82 -7.41
CA VAL A 213 -2.61 10.35 -8.77
C VAL A 213 -4.02 10.91 -9.00
N ALA A 214 -5.07 10.17 -8.64
CA ALA A 214 -6.45 10.61 -8.82
C ALA A 214 -6.77 11.90 -8.05
N VAL A 215 -6.26 12.02 -6.82
CA VAL A 215 -6.40 13.25 -6.01
C VAL A 215 -5.63 14.40 -6.64
N ALA A 216 -4.40 14.17 -7.12
CA ALA A 216 -3.60 15.20 -7.78
C ALA A 216 -4.25 15.71 -9.07
N THR A 217 -4.79 14.82 -9.91
CA THR A 217 -5.48 15.21 -11.15
C THR A 217 -6.77 15.99 -10.89
N SER A 218 -7.50 15.65 -9.83
CA SER A 218 -8.76 16.31 -9.49
C SER A 218 -8.57 17.77 -9.02
N ALA A 219 -7.37 18.12 -8.53
CA ALA A 219 -7.05 19.48 -8.09
C ALA A 219 -6.58 20.40 -9.23
N VAL A 220 -5.97 19.85 -10.28
CA VAL A 220 -5.35 20.64 -11.37
C VAL A 220 -6.37 21.07 -12.42
N ILE A 221 -7.35 20.21 -12.74
CA ILE A 221 -8.32 20.47 -13.83
C ILE A 221 -9.21 21.70 -13.56
N PRO A 222 -9.76 21.93 -12.34
CA PRO A 222 -10.60 23.10 -12.09
C PRO A 222 -9.83 24.42 -12.19
N ALA A 223 -8.57 24.44 -11.73
CA ALA A 223 -7.72 25.63 -11.72
C ALA A 223 -7.32 26.08 -13.13
N ALA A 224 -7.11 25.13 -14.06
CA ALA A 224 -6.78 25.44 -15.44
C ALA A 224 -7.99 25.97 -16.23
N ILE A 225 -9.22 25.54 -15.90
CA ILE A 225 -10.45 25.97 -16.58
C ILE A 225 -10.91 27.35 -16.10
N ALA A 226 -10.64 27.70 -14.83
CA ALA A 226 -11.10 28.96 -14.26
C ALA A 226 -10.42 30.22 -14.83
N GLY A 227 -9.33 30.09 -15.62
CA GLY A 227 -8.65 31.24 -16.23
C GLY A 227 -8.13 32.28 -15.23
N GLU A 228 -8.06 31.95 -13.94
CA GLU A 228 -7.63 32.87 -12.89
C GLU A 228 -6.10 32.99 -12.90
N THR A 229 -5.61 34.02 -13.58
CA THR A 229 -4.20 34.45 -13.59
C THR A 229 -3.72 35.09 -12.29
N GLN A 230 -4.59 35.26 -11.29
CA GLN A 230 -4.16 35.69 -9.95
C GLN A 230 -3.91 34.47 -9.08
N LEU A 231 -2.62 34.20 -8.79
CA LEU A 231 -2.18 33.22 -7.80
C LEU A 231 -2.95 33.44 -6.48
N PRO A 232 -3.91 32.57 -6.12
CA PRO A 232 -4.62 32.68 -4.87
C PRO A 232 -3.60 32.51 -3.75
N GLN A 233 -3.63 33.38 -2.73
CA GLN A 233 -2.80 33.18 -1.56
C GLN A 233 -3.10 31.78 -0.98
N PRO A 234 -2.07 30.96 -0.70
CA PRO A 234 -2.27 29.60 -0.24
C PRO A 234 -3.05 29.64 1.06
N THR A 235 -4.31 29.19 1.00
CA THR A 235 -5.15 29.13 2.18
C THR A 235 -4.58 28.08 3.14
N ASP A 236 -4.86 28.19 4.44
CA ASP A 236 -4.42 27.19 5.42
C ASP A 236 -4.93 25.77 5.09
N GLN A 237 -6.03 25.68 4.33
CA GLN A 237 -6.57 24.44 3.81
C GLN A 237 -5.66 23.81 2.72
N ASP A 238 -5.01 24.62 1.89
CA ASP A 238 -4.03 24.15 0.90
C ASP A 238 -2.73 23.68 1.58
N ARG A 239 -2.31 24.36 2.66
CA ARG A 239 -1.20 23.91 3.50
C ARG A 239 -1.50 22.57 4.16
N GLN A 240 -2.71 22.38 4.71
CA GLN A 240 -3.13 21.09 5.28
C GLN A 240 -3.19 19.99 4.22
N ARG A 241 -3.69 20.26 3.02
CA ARG A 241 -3.68 19.28 1.90
C ARG A 241 -2.26 18.89 1.49
N ALA A 242 -1.35 19.85 1.41
CA ALA A 242 0.06 19.59 1.11
C ALA A 242 0.75 18.76 2.21
N GLN A 243 0.44 19.03 3.48
CA GLN A 243 1.00 18.31 4.62
C GLN A 243 0.47 16.87 4.70
N VAL A 244 -0.83 16.67 4.48
CA VAL A 244 -1.44 15.33 4.36
C VAL A 244 -0.79 14.56 3.21
N GLY A 245 -0.56 15.20 2.06
CA GLY A 245 0.14 14.60 0.91
C GLY A 245 1.52 14.01 1.24
N SER A 246 2.27 14.62 2.17
CA SER A 246 3.60 14.12 2.55
C SER A 246 3.56 12.76 3.27
N GLY A 247 2.54 12.52 4.10
CA GLY A 247 2.37 11.25 4.81
C GLY A 247 2.02 10.10 3.87
N TRP A 248 1.16 10.36 2.88
CA TRP A 248 0.77 9.35 1.88
C TRP A 248 1.95 8.93 1.00
N LEU A 249 2.83 9.86 0.62
CA LEU A 249 4.02 9.53 -0.17
C LEU A 249 5.01 8.67 0.64
N ALA A 250 5.20 8.97 1.92
CA ALA A 250 6.03 8.14 2.80
C ALA A 250 5.45 6.73 2.98
N LEU A 251 4.14 6.63 3.13
CA LEU A 251 3.45 5.35 3.23
C LEU A 251 3.54 4.56 1.92
N LEU A 252 3.45 5.22 0.77
CA LEU A 252 3.65 4.60 -0.54
C LEU A 252 5.06 4.02 -0.67
N GLN A 253 6.08 4.79 -0.30
CA GLN A 253 7.48 4.31 -0.33
C GLN A 253 7.70 3.14 0.63
N LEU A 254 7.12 3.19 1.83
CA LEU A 254 7.20 2.08 2.78
C LEU A 254 6.56 0.81 2.20
N LEU A 255 5.38 0.92 1.59
CA LEU A 255 4.69 -0.20 0.96
C LEU A 255 5.47 -0.75 -0.25
N SER A 256 6.04 0.12 -1.09
CA SER A 256 6.82 -0.31 -2.26
C SER A 256 8.12 -1.01 -1.85
N LEU A 257 8.84 -0.47 -0.86
CA LEU A 257 10.03 -1.13 -0.33
C LEU A 257 9.66 -2.46 0.33
N GLY A 258 8.64 -2.48 1.19
CA GLY A 258 8.15 -3.72 1.80
C GLY A 258 7.75 -4.78 0.76
N ALA A 259 7.17 -4.35 -0.37
CA ALA A 259 6.87 -5.23 -1.49
C ALA A 259 8.15 -5.79 -2.13
N VAL A 260 9.18 -4.97 -2.39
CA VAL A 260 10.47 -5.42 -2.93
C VAL A 260 11.13 -6.46 -2.01
N PHE A 261 11.21 -6.18 -0.71
CA PHE A 261 11.77 -7.14 0.26
C PHE A 261 10.94 -8.43 0.33
N SER A 262 9.61 -8.33 0.24
CA SER A 262 8.74 -9.50 0.22
C SER A 262 8.91 -10.32 -1.06
N TRP A 263 9.05 -9.69 -2.22
CA TRP A 263 9.36 -10.41 -3.47
C TRP A 263 10.72 -11.08 -3.43
N ALA A 264 11.72 -10.45 -2.82
CA ALA A 264 13.02 -11.09 -2.62
C ALA A 264 12.91 -12.37 -1.79
N THR A 265 12.05 -12.41 -0.76
CA THR A 265 11.80 -13.67 0.00
C THR A 265 11.13 -14.76 -0.83
N VAL A 266 10.40 -14.40 -1.90
CA VAL A 266 9.75 -15.36 -2.80
C VAL A 266 10.75 -15.90 -3.82
N ILE A 267 11.52 -15.00 -4.45
CA ILE A 267 12.46 -15.35 -5.54
C ILE A 267 13.67 -16.09 -4.98
N ALA A 268 14.17 -15.66 -3.82
CA ALA A 268 15.33 -16.23 -3.15
C ALA A 268 14.98 -16.52 -1.67
N PRO A 269 14.26 -17.63 -1.38
CA PRO A 269 13.84 -17.95 -0.01
C PRO A 269 15.02 -18.18 0.96
N ASN A 270 16.16 -18.62 0.41
CA ASN A 270 17.39 -18.87 1.17
C ASN A 270 18.42 -17.74 0.98
N LEU A 271 17.97 -16.50 0.77
CA LEU A 271 18.87 -15.36 0.63
C LEU A 271 19.67 -15.18 1.92
N SER A 272 21.00 -15.23 1.81
CA SER A 272 21.92 -15.05 2.95
C SER A 272 21.80 -13.65 3.53
N LEU A 273 22.29 -13.45 4.77
CA LEU A 273 22.32 -12.12 5.39
C LEU A 273 23.14 -11.13 4.54
N LEU A 274 24.25 -11.58 3.93
CA LEU A 274 24.97 -10.82 2.91
C LEU A 274 24.07 -10.45 1.72
N GLY A 275 23.28 -11.38 1.19
CA GLY A 275 22.34 -11.12 0.09
C GLY A 275 21.30 -10.05 0.46
N TRP A 276 20.74 -10.10 1.67
CA TRP A 276 19.84 -9.06 2.17
C TRP A 276 20.52 -7.70 2.34
N SER A 277 21.77 -7.70 2.82
CA SER A 277 22.60 -6.49 2.94
C SER A 277 22.81 -5.84 1.57
N LEU A 278 23.22 -6.61 0.56
CA LEU A 278 23.43 -6.12 -0.81
C LEU A 278 22.13 -5.64 -1.48
N LEU A 279 21.02 -6.35 -1.27
CA LEU A 279 19.70 -5.89 -1.74
C LEU A 279 19.34 -4.53 -1.13
N SER A 280 19.59 -4.36 0.17
CA SER A 280 19.37 -3.08 0.84
C SER A 280 20.27 -1.99 0.25
N LEU A 281 21.55 -2.28 -0.01
CA LEU A 281 22.48 -1.36 -0.66
C LEU A 281 21.97 -0.88 -2.03
N CYS A 282 21.47 -1.79 -2.88
CA CYS A 282 20.85 -1.40 -4.15
C CYS A 282 19.67 -0.45 -3.94
N CYS A 283 18.80 -0.72 -2.95
CA CYS A 283 17.66 0.14 -2.63
C CYS A 283 18.11 1.50 -2.10
N VAL A 284 19.17 1.58 -1.27
CA VAL A 284 19.76 2.84 -0.80
C VAL A 284 20.15 3.73 -1.97
N LEU A 285 20.93 3.18 -2.91
CA LEU A 285 21.42 3.94 -4.06
C LEU A 285 20.26 4.42 -4.95
N LEU A 286 19.24 3.59 -5.15
CA LEU A 286 18.03 3.95 -5.89
C LEU A 286 17.25 5.08 -5.21
N GLU A 287 16.98 4.97 -3.91
CA GLU A 287 16.25 6.00 -3.14
C GLU A 287 17.01 7.33 -3.11
N TRP A 288 18.34 7.28 -3.00
CA TRP A 288 19.17 8.48 -3.07
C TRP A 288 19.19 9.11 -4.47
N ALA A 289 19.23 8.32 -5.54
CA ALA A 289 19.03 8.83 -6.90
C ALA A 289 17.66 9.50 -7.07
N LEU A 290 16.60 8.91 -6.50
CA LEU A 290 15.26 9.51 -6.49
C LEU A 290 15.19 10.80 -5.65
N SER A 291 16.01 10.93 -4.60
CA SER A 291 16.03 12.13 -3.75
C SER A 291 16.58 13.40 -4.45
N ILE A 292 17.35 13.22 -5.52
CA ILE A 292 17.90 14.31 -6.35
C ILE A 292 17.17 14.51 -7.67
N ALA A 293 16.24 13.61 -8.01
CA ALA A 293 15.40 13.70 -9.19
C ALA A 293 14.54 14.99 -9.19
N PRO A 294 14.12 15.51 -10.37
CA PRO A 294 13.21 16.64 -10.46
C PRO A 294 11.79 16.24 -10.02
N ALA A 295 11.61 16.08 -8.71
CA ALA A 295 10.38 15.68 -8.07
C ALA A 295 9.97 16.69 -6.98
N SER A 296 8.75 16.52 -6.46
CA SER A 296 8.24 17.37 -5.39
C SER A 296 9.11 17.28 -4.13
N ARG A 297 9.22 18.39 -3.39
CA ARG A 297 9.97 18.45 -2.13
C ARG A 297 9.61 17.34 -1.12
N PRO A 298 8.33 16.98 -0.88
CA PRO A 298 8.00 15.90 0.04
C PRO A 298 8.46 14.53 -0.45
N TRP A 299 8.37 14.24 -1.76
CA TRP A 299 8.89 12.99 -2.33
C TRP A 299 10.39 12.85 -2.08
N ARG A 300 11.15 13.90 -2.43
CA ARG A 300 12.61 13.92 -2.23
C ARG A 300 13.00 13.75 -0.76
N ARG A 301 12.25 14.37 0.16
CA ARG A 301 12.48 14.22 1.61
C ARG A 301 12.24 12.78 2.05
N SER A 302 11.17 12.16 1.56
CA SER A 302 10.82 10.79 1.89
C SER A 302 11.86 9.80 1.37
N ALA A 303 12.28 9.94 0.11
CA ALA A 303 13.34 9.14 -0.51
C ALA A 303 14.68 9.26 0.24
N TRP A 304 15.04 10.48 0.66
CA TRP A 304 16.23 10.72 1.49
C TRP A 304 16.19 9.95 2.81
N VAL A 305 15.07 10.03 3.54
CA VAL A 305 14.90 9.33 4.83
C VAL A 305 14.84 7.81 4.64
N ALA A 306 14.14 7.33 3.62
CA ALA A 306 14.06 5.91 3.27
C ALA A 306 15.45 5.34 2.97
N GLY A 307 16.25 6.03 2.16
CA GLY A 307 17.64 5.65 1.88
C GLY A 307 18.52 5.59 3.13
N LEU A 308 18.37 6.52 4.08
CA LEU A 308 19.09 6.46 5.36
C LEU A 308 18.69 5.25 6.22
N LEU A 309 17.39 4.95 6.31
CA LEU A 309 16.89 3.78 7.05
C LEU A 309 17.37 2.46 6.43
N LEU A 310 17.32 2.35 5.10
CA LEU A 310 17.84 1.21 4.35
C LEU A 310 19.35 1.04 4.51
N ALA A 311 20.10 2.15 4.57
CA ALA A 311 21.55 2.11 4.80
C ALA A 311 21.83 1.55 6.21
N GLY A 312 21.14 2.05 7.23
CA GLY A 312 21.25 1.53 8.59
C GLY A 312 20.92 0.03 8.68
N LEU A 313 19.81 -0.39 8.07
CA LEU A 313 19.40 -1.79 8.02
C LEU A 313 20.43 -2.66 7.30
N GLY A 314 20.92 -2.24 6.14
CA GLY A 314 21.86 -3.03 5.35
C GLY A 314 23.25 -3.12 5.99
N TYR A 315 23.74 -2.05 6.64
CA TYR A 315 24.92 -2.10 7.50
C TYR A 315 24.72 -3.11 8.62
N GLY A 316 23.61 -3.01 9.37
CA GLY A 316 23.30 -3.93 10.47
C GLY A 316 23.30 -5.40 10.04
N LEU A 317 22.64 -5.72 8.92
CA LEU A 317 22.63 -7.07 8.36
C LEU A 317 24.02 -7.56 7.94
N GLY A 318 24.80 -6.70 7.27
CA GLY A 318 26.17 -7.05 6.86
C GLY A 318 27.09 -7.27 8.06
N TYR A 319 26.92 -6.50 9.13
CA TYR A 319 27.64 -6.70 10.39
C TYR A 319 27.27 -8.01 11.08
N LEU A 320 25.98 -8.35 11.11
CA LEU A 320 25.52 -9.62 11.68
C LEU A 320 26.08 -10.81 10.91
N ASP A 321 26.02 -10.79 9.58
CA ASP A 321 26.63 -11.84 8.74
C ASP A 321 28.13 -11.98 8.99
N ARG A 322 28.84 -10.84 9.09
CA ARG A 322 30.28 -10.83 9.41
C ARG A 322 30.59 -11.52 10.73
N ILE A 323 29.79 -11.28 11.77
CA ILE A 323 29.97 -11.94 13.08
C ILE A 323 29.80 -13.45 12.93
N VAL A 324 28.79 -13.90 12.17
CA VAL A 324 28.53 -15.33 11.91
C VAL A 324 29.67 -15.97 11.12
N VAL A 325 30.13 -15.34 10.03
CA VAL A 325 31.24 -15.83 9.19
C VAL A 325 32.54 -15.92 9.98
N ALA A 326 32.86 -14.91 10.78
CA ALA A 326 34.04 -14.90 11.64
C ALA A 326 34.01 -16.02 12.69
N PHE A 327 32.84 -16.31 13.25
CA PHE A 327 32.68 -17.42 14.20
C PHE A 327 32.90 -18.79 13.54
N ASN A 328 32.43 -18.95 12.29
CA ASN A 328 32.54 -20.21 11.54
C ASN A 328 33.90 -20.40 10.83
N ARG A 329 34.82 -19.42 10.90
CA ARG A 329 36.13 -19.43 10.23
C ARG A 329 36.06 -19.57 8.70
N GLU A 330 34.96 -19.12 8.11
CA GLU A 330 34.78 -19.10 6.66
C GLU A 330 35.55 -17.90 6.03
N PRO A 331 36.04 -18.02 4.79
CA PRO A 331 36.76 -16.95 4.11
C PRO A 331 35.85 -15.74 3.86
N PHE A 332 36.43 -14.54 3.95
CA PHE A 332 35.67 -13.29 3.86
C PHE A 332 35.15 -13.01 2.45
N PRO A 333 33.84 -12.78 2.27
CA PRO A 333 33.30 -12.37 0.99
C PRO A 333 33.77 -10.95 0.62
N GLN A 334 34.44 -10.80 -0.53
CA GLN A 334 34.87 -9.48 -1.04
C GLN A 334 33.69 -8.53 -1.33
N ALA A 335 32.47 -9.05 -1.45
CA ALA A 335 31.25 -8.28 -1.69
C ALA A 335 30.98 -7.21 -0.61
N TYR A 336 31.52 -7.36 0.60
CA TYR A 336 31.44 -6.32 1.64
C TYR A 336 32.08 -5.00 1.23
N LEU A 337 33.05 -5.03 0.31
CA LEU A 337 33.68 -3.82 -0.21
C LEU A 337 32.72 -2.94 -1.00
N LEU A 338 31.60 -3.47 -1.49
CA LEU A 338 30.57 -2.67 -2.15
C LEU A 338 29.93 -1.62 -1.22
N TRP A 339 30.00 -1.81 0.11
CA TRP A 339 29.49 -0.85 1.08
C TRP A 339 30.27 0.48 1.13
N TRP A 340 31.44 0.55 0.47
CA TRP A 340 32.12 1.81 0.22
C TRP A 340 31.33 2.76 -0.71
N LEU A 341 30.39 2.23 -1.48
CA LEU A 341 29.51 3.06 -2.31
C LEU A 341 28.63 4.00 -1.48
N VAL A 342 28.32 3.66 -0.22
CA VAL A 342 27.47 4.47 0.64
C VAL A 342 28.10 5.81 1.03
N PRO A 343 29.31 5.88 1.64
CA PRO A 343 29.95 7.17 1.90
C PRO A 343 30.22 7.96 0.61
N ILE A 344 30.62 7.28 -0.49
CA ILE A 344 30.82 7.94 -1.80
C ILE A 344 29.52 8.60 -2.28
N ALA A 345 28.40 7.87 -2.25
CA ALA A 345 27.10 8.38 -2.66
C ALA A 345 26.62 9.53 -1.76
N LEU A 346 26.90 9.51 -0.44
CA LEU A 346 26.58 10.61 0.47
C LEU A 346 27.40 11.87 0.19
N VAL A 347 28.70 11.75 -0.13
CA VAL A 347 29.51 12.89 -0.58
C VAL A 347 28.96 13.43 -1.90
N ALA A 348 28.68 12.57 -2.87
CA ALA A 348 28.09 12.98 -4.15
C ALA A 348 26.75 13.71 -3.94
N LEU A 349 25.91 13.20 -3.04
CA LEU A 349 24.64 13.83 -2.71
C LEU A 349 24.84 15.18 -2.03
N ALA A 350 25.78 15.29 -1.08
CA ALA A 350 26.06 16.54 -0.38
C ALA A 350 26.48 17.67 -1.33
N GLU A 351 27.08 17.33 -2.46
CA GLU A 351 27.57 18.28 -3.46
C GLU A 351 26.59 18.50 -4.62
N HIS A 352 25.52 17.71 -4.69
CA HIS A 352 24.53 17.86 -5.72
C HIS A 352 23.67 19.12 -5.48
N PRO A 353 23.46 20.00 -6.48
CA PRO A 353 22.76 21.28 -6.30
C PRO A 353 21.30 21.10 -5.86
N ARG A 354 20.70 19.95 -6.17
CA ARG A 354 19.33 19.59 -5.77
C ARG A 354 19.26 18.84 -4.44
N CYS A 355 20.32 18.77 -3.66
CA CYS A 355 20.29 18.10 -2.35
C CYS A 355 19.45 18.91 -1.35
N LEU A 356 18.54 18.24 -0.64
CA LEU A 356 17.72 18.90 0.40
C LEU A 356 18.52 19.20 1.67
N TYR A 357 19.45 18.31 2.03
CA TYR A 357 20.13 18.35 3.32
C TYR A 357 21.64 18.12 3.17
N PRO A 358 22.37 19.03 2.50
CA PRO A 358 23.79 18.84 2.22
C PRO A 358 24.61 18.70 3.51
N LYS A 359 24.32 19.48 4.56
CA LYS A 359 25.05 19.40 5.84
C LYS A 359 24.92 18.03 6.52
N THR A 360 23.70 17.48 6.58
CA THR A 360 23.50 16.15 7.19
C THR A 360 24.08 15.05 6.31
N ALA A 361 24.04 15.18 4.98
CA ALA A 361 24.66 14.23 4.07
C ALA A 361 26.17 14.12 4.30
N ARG A 362 26.87 15.25 4.51
CA ARG A 362 28.29 15.26 4.88
C ARG A 362 28.55 14.56 6.21
N LEU A 363 27.76 14.87 7.23
CA LEU A 363 27.88 14.24 8.54
C LEU A 363 27.68 12.72 8.45
N PHE A 364 26.61 12.27 7.79
CA PHE A 364 26.36 10.84 7.59
C PHE A 364 27.40 10.18 6.71
N SER A 365 28.01 10.89 5.76
CA SER A 365 29.13 10.36 4.99
C SER A 365 30.32 10.03 5.88
N LEU A 366 30.66 10.91 6.83
CA LEU A 366 31.75 10.67 7.79
C LEU A 366 31.41 9.50 8.72
N MET A 367 30.16 9.41 9.19
CA MET A 367 29.71 8.28 9.99
C MET A 367 29.75 6.96 9.20
N ALA A 368 29.29 6.95 7.95
CA ALA A 368 29.33 5.78 7.07
C ALA A 368 30.78 5.35 6.77
N LEU A 369 31.68 6.31 6.61
CA LEU A 369 33.11 6.06 6.45
C LEU A 369 33.73 5.39 7.68
N ALA A 370 33.33 5.82 8.88
CA ALA A 370 33.74 5.15 10.12
C ALA A 370 33.12 3.75 10.24
N LEU A 371 31.83 3.62 9.89
CA LEU A 371 31.08 2.36 9.93
C LEU A 371 31.51 1.36 8.85
N VAL A 372 32.22 1.74 7.80
CA VAL A 372 32.70 0.78 6.79
C VAL A 372 34.08 0.20 7.15
N GLN A 373 34.86 0.86 8.01
CA GLN A 373 36.21 0.40 8.39
C GLN A 373 36.24 -1.02 8.98
N PRO A 374 35.32 -1.39 9.88
CA PRO A 374 35.32 -2.74 10.42
C PRO A 374 35.16 -3.81 9.33
N PHE A 375 34.50 -3.53 8.20
CA PHE A 375 34.41 -4.50 7.10
C PHE A 375 35.78 -4.86 6.52
N GLY A 376 36.69 -3.90 6.43
CA GLY A 376 38.04 -4.09 5.90
C GLY A 376 39.07 -4.50 6.95
N TRP A 377 38.71 -4.64 8.22
CA TRP A 377 39.71 -4.75 9.28
C TRP A 377 40.48 -6.07 9.29
N LEU A 378 40.10 -7.13 8.59
CA LEU A 378 40.85 -8.40 8.70
C LEU A 378 41.90 -8.62 7.61
N GLU A 379 41.81 -7.87 6.51
CA GLU A 379 42.76 -7.96 5.41
C GLU A 379 43.58 -6.66 5.28
N ALA A 380 44.92 -6.79 5.22
CA ALA A 380 45.82 -5.64 5.14
C ALA A 380 45.53 -4.76 3.91
N GLY A 381 45.19 -5.37 2.77
CA GLY A 381 44.87 -4.65 1.54
C GLY A 381 43.62 -3.77 1.66
N THR A 382 42.55 -4.28 2.28
CA THR A 382 41.30 -3.54 2.45
C THR A 382 41.43 -2.43 3.49
N ARG A 383 42.29 -2.60 4.50
CA ARG A 383 42.63 -1.53 5.45
C ARG A 383 43.32 -0.36 4.73
N LEU A 384 44.34 -0.63 3.92
CA LEU A 384 45.06 0.43 3.18
C LEU A 384 44.14 1.15 2.20
N ALA A 385 43.31 0.40 1.46
CA ALA A 385 42.30 0.98 0.58
C ALA A 385 41.33 1.87 1.38
N GLY A 386 40.89 1.40 2.55
CA GLY A 386 39.97 2.14 3.41
C GLY A 386 40.56 3.42 4.00
N PHE A 387 41.82 3.40 4.42
CA PHE A 387 42.54 4.60 4.85
C PHE A 387 42.75 5.57 3.69
N GLY A 388 43.14 5.09 2.51
CA GLY A 388 43.32 5.93 1.32
C GLY A 388 42.04 6.66 0.94
N LEU A 389 40.92 5.94 0.86
CA LEU A 389 39.60 6.50 0.54
C LEU A 389 39.12 7.48 1.62
N ALA A 390 39.34 7.16 2.90
CA ALA A 390 39.01 8.04 4.00
C ALA A 390 39.77 9.37 3.95
N THR A 391 41.07 9.31 3.67
CA THR A 391 41.92 10.49 3.53
C THR A 391 41.50 11.34 2.33
N LEU A 392 41.22 10.71 1.18
CA LEU A 392 40.76 11.42 -0.02
C LEU A 392 39.42 12.16 0.23
N LEU A 393 38.42 11.48 0.79
CA LEU A 393 37.12 12.08 1.07
C LEU A 393 37.21 13.19 2.13
N SER A 394 38.04 13.00 3.16
CA SER A 394 38.30 14.03 4.17
C SER A 394 39.01 15.26 3.58
N GLY A 395 39.96 15.05 2.67
CA GLY A 395 40.66 16.11 1.95
C GLY A 395 39.73 16.94 1.08
N MET A 396 38.82 16.28 0.33
CA MET A 396 37.78 16.95 -0.46
C MET A 396 36.86 17.83 0.40
N HIS A 397 36.53 17.38 1.61
CA HIS A 397 35.78 18.19 2.56
C HIS A 397 36.58 19.41 3.02
N SER A 398 37.83 19.23 3.43
CA SER A 398 38.68 20.29 3.98
C SER A 398 38.93 21.44 2.98
N GLN A 399 39.29 21.13 1.73
CA GLN A 399 39.57 22.16 0.71
C GLN A 399 38.38 23.08 0.42
N ARG A 400 37.15 22.55 0.50
CA ARG A 400 35.93 23.35 0.30
C ARG A 400 35.64 24.28 1.47
N TRP A 401 35.89 23.84 2.70
CA TRP A 401 35.78 24.71 3.88
C TRP A 401 36.75 25.88 3.78
N GLN A 402 37.98 25.64 3.35
CA GLN A 402 38.97 26.71 3.13
C GLN A 402 38.50 27.72 2.07
N ARG A 403 37.90 27.27 0.97
CA ARG A 403 37.35 28.19 -0.05
C ARG A 403 36.19 29.05 0.46
N LEU A 404 35.32 28.50 1.31
CA LEU A 404 34.23 29.27 1.92
C LEU A 404 34.73 30.27 2.98
N TRP A 405 35.75 29.90 3.76
CA TRP A 405 36.37 30.80 4.73
C TRP A 405 37.11 31.96 4.06
N VAL A 406 37.83 31.72 2.95
CA VAL A 406 38.51 32.78 2.19
C VAL A 406 37.51 33.78 1.58
N VAL A 407 36.32 33.32 1.17
CA VAL A 407 35.24 34.20 0.70
C VAL A 407 34.55 34.95 1.84
N ALA A 408 34.41 34.36 3.03
CA ALA A 408 33.82 35.01 4.19
C ALA A 408 34.74 36.04 4.86
N ILE A 409 36.07 35.89 4.71
CA ILE A 409 37.08 36.84 5.22
C ILE A 409 37.43 37.90 4.17
N ALA A 410 36.94 37.78 2.92
CA ALA A 410 37.02 38.88 1.97
C ALA A 410 36.25 40.08 2.57
N PRO A 411 36.92 41.21 2.88
CA PRO A 411 36.32 42.28 3.65
C PRO A 411 35.09 42.83 2.91
N ALA A 412 33.96 42.92 3.61
CA ALA A 412 32.73 43.60 3.18
C ALA A 412 32.90 45.14 3.02
N GLY A 413 34.12 45.59 2.76
CA GLY A 413 34.56 46.98 2.75
C GLY A 413 35.54 47.26 1.61
N ALA A 414 35.35 46.63 0.44
CA ALA A 414 35.82 47.27 -0.79
C ALA A 414 34.81 48.39 -1.12
N PRO A 415 35.18 49.68 -0.99
CA PRO A 415 34.29 50.78 -1.30
C PRO A 415 33.88 50.72 -2.77
N CYS A 416 32.57 50.79 -3.03
CA CYS A 416 32.08 51.23 -4.33
C CYS A 416 32.78 52.54 -4.68
N SER A 417 33.59 52.56 -5.74
CA SER A 417 34.09 53.83 -6.28
C SER A 417 32.90 54.59 -6.89
N PRO A 418 32.68 55.87 -6.52
CA PRO A 418 31.55 56.66 -7.01
C PRO A 418 31.85 57.38 -8.33
N TRP A 419 32.70 56.83 -9.19
CA TRP A 419 33.07 57.47 -10.46
C TRP A 419 33.16 56.42 -11.56
N THR A 420 32.05 56.22 -12.27
CA THR A 420 31.98 56.02 -13.74
C THR A 420 30.58 55.51 -14.15
N TRP A 421 29.62 56.43 -14.24
CA TRP A 421 28.62 56.44 -15.31
C TRP A 421 28.49 57.92 -15.73
N PRO A 422 28.13 58.29 -16.98
CA PRO A 422 27.46 57.46 -18.00
C PRO A 422 27.95 57.66 -19.46
N ARG A 423 27.52 56.78 -20.39
CA ARG A 423 26.84 57.12 -21.67
C ARG A 423 26.89 55.95 -22.66
N SER A 424 25.74 55.30 -22.89
CA SER A 424 25.07 55.35 -24.20
C SER A 424 23.72 54.63 -24.10
N CYS A 425 22.66 55.44 -23.98
CA CYS A 425 21.33 55.02 -24.39
C CYS A 425 21.34 54.81 -25.91
N GLY A 426 21.18 53.55 -26.34
CA GLY A 426 20.68 53.24 -27.67
C GLY A 426 19.17 53.51 -27.70
N LYS A 427 18.77 54.45 -28.57
CA LYS A 427 17.39 54.79 -28.91
C LYS A 427 16.66 53.56 -29.47
N LEU A 428 15.43 53.34 -29.01
CA LEU A 428 14.37 52.71 -29.80
C LEU A 428 13.10 53.55 -29.61
N THR A 429 12.85 54.36 -30.64
CA THR A 429 11.55 54.93 -31.00
C THR A 429 10.61 53.85 -31.47
#